data_AF-A0A528AWP6-F1
#
_entry.id   AF-A0A528AWP6-F1
#
_cell.length_a   1.000
_cell.length_b   1.000
_cell.length_c   1.000
_cell.angle_alpha   90.00
_cell.angle_beta   90.00
_cell.angle_gamma   90.00
#
_symmetry.space_group_name_H-M   'P 1'
#
loop_
_entity.id
_entity.type
_entity.pdbx_description
1 polymer ?
#
loop_
_entity_poly.entity_id
_entity_poly.type
_entity_poly.pdbx_seq_one_letter_code
_entity_poly.pdbx_strand_id
1 'polypeptide(L)'
;ANGALGHLDLTVAVRMDWHEGFQLYGENGSVIAKTFNPWYFRASEVDIFHEKDATSRKPLGADGHFFRRQLEGLAETILDGKPMRGANVEDGLASIRAMVAIARSVETGDRVETASVTGAV
;
A
#
# COMPACT_ATOMS: atom_id res chain seq x y z
N ALA A 1 6.26 17.75 1.85
CA ALA A 1 5.54 16.74 2.66
C ALA A 1 4.34 17.40 3.33
N ASN A 2 3.22 16.69 3.51
CA ASN A 2 1.94 17.23 4.01
C ASN A 2 1.73 17.00 5.53
N GLY A 3 2.75 16.53 6.26
CA GLY A 3 2.69 16.25 7.69
C GLY A 3 2.15 14.86 8.06
N ALA A 4 1.74 14.04 7.10
CA ALA A 4 1.36 12.66 7.36
C ALA A 4 2.56 11.83 7.84
N LEU A 5 2.31 10.95 8.81
CA LEU A 5 3.29 10.01 9.34
C LEU A 5 2.87 8.58 8.99
N GLY A 6 3.85 7.75 8.65
CA GLY A 6 3.64 6.36 8.32
C GLY A 6 4.64 5.48 9.07
N HIS A 7 4.20 4.27 9.42
CA HIS A 7 5.03 3.21 9.98
C HIS A 7 4.81 1.96 9.14
N LEU A 8 5.90 1.26 8.83
CA LEU A 8 5.88 0.04 8.02
C LEU A 8 6.62 -1.05 8.78
N ASP A 9 5.94 -2.15 9.02
CA ASP A 9 6.51 -3.37 9.60
C ASP A 9 6.49 -4.49 8.56
N LEU A 10 7.63 -5.15 8.38
CA LEU A 10 7.73 -6.35 7.56
C LEU A 10 8.18 -7.53 8.42
N THR A 11 7.25 -8.45 8.68
CA THR A 11 7.55 -9.74 9.33
C THR A 11 7.22 -10.88 8.37
N VAL A 12 8.24 -11.62 7.94
CA VAL A 12 8.07 -12.71 6.96
C VAL A 12 7.77 -14.04 7.65
N ALA A 13 8.55 -14.41 8.67
CA ALA A 13 8.43 -15.68 9.37
C ALA A 13 7.42 -15.62 10.52
N VAL A 14 6.13 -15.64 10.19
CA VAL A 14 5.04 -15.65 11.17
C VAL A 14 4.48 -17.07 11.39
N ARG A 15 3.98 -17.35 12.59
CA ARG A 15 3.34 -18.63 12.96
C ARG A 15 1.80 -18.49 12.98
N MET A 16 1.26 -17.93 11.91
CA MET A 16 -0.17 -17.68 11.70
C MET A 16 -0.44 -17.54 10.19
N ASP A 17 -1.72 -17.41 9.80
CA ASP A 17 -2.07 -17.07 8.43
C ASP A 17 -1.49 -15.70 8.05
N TRP A 18 -0.69 -15.69 6.99
CA TRP A 18 -0.07 -14.47 6.47
C TRP A 18 -1.12 -13.55 5.86
N HIS A 19 -0.98 -12.26 6.12
CA HIS A 19 -1.69 -11.21 5.43
C HIS A 19 -0.85 -9.93 5.40
N GLU A 20 -1.07 -9.13 4.37
CA GLU A 20 -0.73 -7.73 4.35
C GLU A 20 -1.87 -6.90 4.96
N GLY A 21 -1.67 -5.59 5.04
CA GLY A 21 -2.70 -4.66 5.44
C GLY A 21 -2.16 -3.29 5.74
N PHE A 22 -3.07 -2.40 6.10
CA PHE A 22 -2.71 -1.10 6.64
C PHE A 22 -3.80 -0.62 7.58
N GLN A 23 -3.41 0.32 8.44
CA GLN A 23 -4.31 1.09 9.28
C GLN A 23 -4.10 2.56 8.93
N LEU A 24 -5.19 3.24 8.60
CA LEU A 24 -5.19 4.66 8.27
C LEU A 24 -6.05 5.39 9.29
N TYR A 25 -5.47 6.40 9.92
CA TYR A 25 -6.16 7.28 10.86
C TYR A 25 -6.22 8.69 10.28
N GLY A 26 -7.43 9.24 10.20
CA GLY A 26 -7.66 10.60 9.75
C GLY A 26 -8.59 11.34 10.69
N GLU A 27 -8.76 12.64 10.44
CA GLU A 27 -9.60 13.54 11.24
C GLU A 27 -11.07 13.06 11.34
N ASN A 28 -11.60 12.47 10.26
CA ASN A 28 -13.03 12.12 10.14
C ASN A 28 -13.32 10.61 10.23
N GLY A 29 -12.34 9.81 10.66
CA GLY A 29 -12.50 8.37 10.75
C GLY A 29 -11.22 7.57 10.53
N SER A 30 -11.39 6.27 10.34
CA SER A 30 -10.28 5.35 10.17
C SER A 30 -10.61 4.23 9.20
N VAL A 31 -9.56 3.63 8.62
CA VAL A 31 -9.66 2.47 7.74
C VAL A 31 -8.73 1.39 8.25
N ILE A 32 -9.25 0.18 8.41
CA ILE A 32 -8.45 -1.01 8.68
C ILE A 32 -8.64 -1.94 7.50
N ALA A 33 -7.55 -2.24 6.80
CA ALA A 33 -7.56 -3.12 5.64
C ALA A 33 -6.69 -4.36 5.91
N LYS A 34 -7.25 -5.53 5.65
CA LYS A 34 -6.54 -6.82 5.64
C LYS A 34 -6.50 -7.36 4.22
N THR A 35 -5.31 -7.53 3.69
CA THR A 35 -5.09 -8.01 2.32
C THR A 35 -4.46 -9.41 2.36
N PHE A 36 -5.10 -10.36 1.70
CA PHE A 36 -4.66 -11.75 1.71
C PHE A 36 -3.57 -12.01 0.68
N ASN A 37 -2.99 -13.20 0.75
CA ASN A 37 -2.04 -13.63 -0.26
C ASN A 37 -2.67 -13.51 -1.66
N PRO A 38 -1.98 -12.85 -2.60
CA PRO A 38 -2.47 -12.66 -3.96
C PRO A 38 -2.90 -13.98 -4.63
N TRP A 39 -2.21 -15.09 -4.36
CA TRP A 39 -2.54 -16.37 -5.01
C TRP A 39 -3.91 -16.95 -4.63
N TYR A 40 -4.59 -16.41 -3.61
CA TYR A 40 -5.94 -16.84 -3.23
C TYR A 40 -7.06 -16.17 -4.02
N PHE A 41 -6.77 -15.15 -4.84
CA PHE A 41 -7.78 -14.36 -5.56
C PHE A 41 -8.94 -13.88 -4.67
N ARG A 42 -8.64 -13.63 -3.40
CA ARG A 42 -9.58 -13.16 -2.38
C ARG A 42 -9.40 -11.67 -2.23
N ALA A 43 -10.50 -10.92 -2.32
CA ALA A 43 -10.48 -9.48 -2.09
C ALA A 43 -10.13 -9.14 -0.63
N SER A 44 -9.51 -7.98 -0.43
CA SER A 44 -9.21 -7.48 0.91
C SER A 44 -10.47 -7.25 1.73
N GLU A 45 -10.37 -7.50 3.02
CA GLU A 45 -11.39 -7.10 4.00
C GLU A 45 -11.07 -5.68 4.45
N VAL A 46 -12.01 -4.76 4.24
CA VAL A 46 -11.85 -3.35 4.59
C VAL A 46 -12.96 -2.96 5.55
N ASP A 47 -12.59 -2.43 6.71
CA ASP A 47 -13.49 -1.80 7.67
C ASP A 47 -13.23 -0.29 7.68
N ILE A 48 -14.29 0.48 7.45
CA ILE A 48 -14.21 1.95 7.39
C ILE A 48 -15.12 2.51 8.48
N PHE A 49 -14.51 3.15 9.47
CA PHE A 49 -15.21 3.87 10.52
C PHE A 49 -15.38 5.34 10.11
N HIS A 50 -16.61 5.86 10.25
CA HIS A 50 -16.96 7.26 10.03
C HIS A 50 -17.27 7.91 11.38
N GLU A 51 -16.54 8.96 11.74
CA GLU A 51 -16.71 9.64 13.03
C GLU A 51 -18.07 10.35 13.12
N LYS A 52 -18.48 11.02 12.04
CA LYS A 52 -19.68 11.87 11.97
C LYS A 52 -20.98 11.21 12.45
N ASP A 53 -21.10 9.89 12.31
CA ASP A 53 -22.28 9.10 12.63
C ASP A 53 -21.95 7.86 13.48
N ALA A 54 -20.69 7.73 13.90
CA ALA A 54 -20.17 6.60 14.65
C ALA A 54 -20.53 5.23 14.03
N THR A 55 -20.50 5.13 12.69
CA THR A 55 -20.80 3.89 11.97
C THR A 55 -19.58 3.27 11.30
N SER A 56 -19.60 1.94 11.19
CA SER A 56 -18.65 1.17 10.39
C SER A 56 -19.33 0.61 9.15
N ARG A 57 -18.64 0.65 8.01
CA ARG A 57 -19.07 -0.02 6.78
C ARG A 57 -17.97 -0.92 6.23
N LYS A 58 -18.38 -2.09 5.75
CA LYS A 58 -17.51 -3.06 5.07
C LYS A 58 -17.91 -3.16 3.60
N PRO A 59 -17.25 -2.43 2.68
CA PRO A 59 -17.57 -2.52 1.26
C PRO A 59 -17.30 -3.93 0.74
N LEU A 60 -18.14 -4.40 -0.18
CA LEU A 60 -17.92 -5.67 -0.87
C LEU A 60 -16.73 -5.55 -1.82
N GLY A 61 -15.69 -6.35 -1.58
CA GLY A 61 -14.62 -6.58 -2.53
C GLY A 61 -15.05 -7.59 -3.60
N ALA A 62 -15.83 -7.16 -4.59
CA ALA A 62 -16.51 -8.08 -5.53
C ALA A 62 -15.57 -8.87 -6.45
N ASP A 63 -14.34 -8.40 -6.67
CA ASP A 63 -13.36 -9.06 -7.54
C ASP A 63 -11.97 -9.03 -6.92
N GLY A 64 -11.50 -10.22 -6.52
CA GLY A 64 -10.18 -10.45 -5.91
C GLY A 64 -9.08 -10.82 -6.90
N HIS A 65 -9.32 -10.82 -8.21
CA HIS A 65 -8.29 -11.13 -9.22
C HIS A 65 -7.35 -9.94 -9.50
N PHE A 66 -6.58 -9.48 -8.50
CA PHE A 66 -5.73 -8.29 -8.60
C PHE A 66 -4.71 -8.34 -9.76
N PHE A 67 -4.10 -9.50 -10.11
CA PHE A 67 -3.22 -9.59 -11.29
C PHE A 67 -3.96 -9.29 -12.59
N ARG A 68 -5.16 -9.87 -12.77
CA ARG A 68 -6.01 -9.58 -13.93
C ARG A 68 -6.38 -8.09 -13.94
N ARG A 69 -6.81 -7.55 -12.80
CA ARG A 69 -7.21 -6.14 -12.68
C ARG A 69 -6.07 -5.16 -12.96
N GLN A 70 -4.84 -5.50 -12.61
CA GLN A 70 -3.67 -4.69 -12.94
C GLN A 70 -3.41 -4.67 -14.46
N LEU A 71 -3.52 -5.83 -15.12
CA LEU A 71 -3.38 -5.91 -16.57
C LEU A 71 -4.51 -5.18 -17.30
N GLU A 72 -5.76 -5.33 -16.84
CA GLU A 72 -6.92 -4.59 -17.37
C GLU A 72 -6.71 -3.08 -17.23
N GLY A 73 -6.30 -2.61 -16.05
CA GLY A 73 -6.03 -1.18 -15.81
C GLY A 73 -4.91 -0.64 -16.70
N LEU A 74 -3.84 -1.42 -16.91
CA LEU A 74 -2.76 -1.06 -17.83
C LEU A 74 -3.26 -0.97 -19.28
N ALA A 75 -4.05 -1.96 -19.72
CA ALA A 75 -4.63 -2.00 -21.05
C ALA A 75 -5.55 -0.80 -21.30
N GLU A 76 -6.42 -0.46 -20.35
CA GLU A 76 -7.29 0.73 -20.42
C GLU A 76 -6.48 2.03 -20.56
N THR A 77 -5.36 2.15 -19.86
CA THR A 77 -4.50 3.34 -19.99
C THR A 77 -3.85 3.41 -21.37
N ILE A 78 -3.34 2.29 -21.89
CA ILE A 78 -2.61 2.28 -23.17
C ILE A 78 -3.56 2.40 -24.38
N LEU A 79 -4.66 1.65 -24.36
CA LEU A 79 -5.57 1.53 -25.50
C LEU A 79 -6.58 2.69 -25.55
N ASP A 80 -7.09 3.10 -24.39
CA ASP A 80 -8.19 4.08 -24.31
C ASP A 80 -7.75 5.42 -23.71
N GLY A 81 -6.49 5.57 -23.31
CA GLY A 81 -5.99 6.79 -22.66
C GLY A 81 -6.59 7.06 -21.28
N LYS A 82 -7.17 6.06 -20.61
CA LYS A 82 -7.75 6.24 -19.27
C LYS A 82 -6.67 6.52 -18.23
N PRO A 83 -6.98 7.30 -17.17
CA PRO A 83 -6.02 7.55 -16.09
C PRO A 83 -5.48 6.25 -15.48
N MET A 84 -4.17 6.21 -15.23
CA MET A 84 -3.52 5.10 -14.52
C MET A 84 -4.09 5.01 -13.10
N ARG A 85 -4.76 3.90 -12.78
CA ARG A 85 -5.35 3.65 -11.46
C ARG A 85 -4.41 2.92 -10.50
N GLY A 86 -3.46 2.15 -11.04
CA GLY A 86 -2.46 1.44 -10.27
C GLY A 86 -1.22 2.29 -10.01
N ALA A 87 -0.21 1.68 -9.39
CA ALA A 87 1.10 2.32 -9.21
C ALA A 87 1.74 2.63 -10.57
N ASN A 88 2.34 3.81 -10.70
CA ASN A 88 3.09 4.24 -11.86
C ASN A 88 4.61 4.20 -11.59
N VAL A 89 5.41 4.73 -12.53
CA VAL A 89 6.87 4.75 -12.43
C VAL A 89 7.38 5.57 -11.23
N GLU A 90 6.74 6.69 -10.92
CA GLU A 90 7.13 7.55 -9.79
C GLU A 90 6.86 6.85 -8.45
N ASP A 91 5.74 6.13 -8.36
CA ASP A 91 5.42 5.30 -7.20
C ASP A 91 6.49 4.21 -7.01
N GLY A 92 6.85 3.51 -8.10
CA GLY A 92 7.91 2.50 -8.07
C GLY A 92 9.26 3.08 -7.64
N LEU A 93 9.67 4.23 -8.20
CA LEU A 93 10.90 4.92 -7.82
C LEU A 93 10.89 5.33 -6.34
N ALA A 94 9.74 5.80 -5.82
CA ALA A 94 9.59 6.13 -4.41
C ALA A 94 9.74 4.89 -3.52
N SER A 95 9.15 3.75 -3.91
CA SER A 95 9.31 2.47 -3.19
C SER A 95 10.77 2.01 -3.15
N ILE A 96 11.49 2.05 -4.28
CA ILE A 96 12.92 1.68 -4.30
C ILE A 96 13.74 2.62 -3.40
N ARG A 97 13.52 3.94 -3.48
CA ARG A 97 14.22 4.92 -2.62
C ARG A 97 14.00 4.62 -1.14
N ALA A 98 12.77 4.26 -0.74
CA ALA A 98 12.47 3.88 0.63
C ALA A 98 13.24 2.63 1.06
N MET A 99 13.30 1.59 0.21
CA MET A 99 14.07 0.37 0.52
C MET A 99 15.56 0.64 0.68
N VAL A 100 16.15 1.47 -0.18
CA VAL A 100 17.57 1.87 -0.05
C VAL A 100 17.80 2.69 1.22
N ALA A 101 16.89 3.61 1.55
CA ALA A 101 16.98 4.38 2.79
C ALA A 101 16.95 3.48 4.03
N ILE A 102 16.07 2.46 4.04
CA ILE A 102 15.99 1.46 5.12
C ILE A 102 17.32 0.70 5.23
N ALA A 103 17.86 0.20 4.11
CA ALA A 103 19.13 -0.52 4.11
C ALA A 103 20.28 0.33 4.69
N ARG A 104 20.43 1.58 4.24
CA ARG A 104 21.44 2.50 4.77
C ARG A 104 21.23 2.82 6.24
N SER A 105 19.98 3.02 6.67
CA SER A 105 19.66 3.29 8.08
C SER A 105 20.04 2.12 8.98
N VAL A 106 19.85 0.88 8.51
CA VAL A 106 20.29 -0.33 9.22
C VAL A 106 21.82 -0.40 9.31
N GLU A 107 22.54 -0.04 8.24
CA GLU A 107 24.00 -0.05 8.21
C GLU A 107 24.64 1.00 9.13
N THR A 108 24.08 2.21 9.18
CA THR A 108 24.66 3.33 9.94
C THR A 108 24.10 3.48 11.36
N GLY A 109 22.88 3.00 11.60
CA GLY A 109 22.13 3.26 12.84
C GLY A 109 21.49 4.65 12.89
N ASP A 110 21.62 5.46 11.83
CA ASP A 110 21.11 6.83 11.77
C ASP A 110 19.80 6.94 11.01
N ARG A 111 19.07 8.04 11.25
CA ARG A 111 17.90 8.42 10.45
C ARG A 111 18.34 8.84 9.05
N VAL A 112 17.76 8.22 8.02
CA VAL A 112 17.98 8.56 6.61
C VAL A 112 16.74 9.23 6.03
N GLU A 113 16.91 10.39 5.41
CA GLU A 113 15.84 11.05 4.66
C GLU A 113 15.67 10.37 3.29
N THR A 114 14.46 9.92 2.95
CA THR A 114 14.22 9.23 1.67
C THR A 114 14.52 10.10 0.45
N ALA A 115 14.39 11.43 0.58
CA ALA A 115 14.69 12.39 -0.48
C ALA A 115 16.20 12.58 -0.73
N SER A 116 17.07 12.26 0.23
CA SER A 116 18.52 12.37 0.06
C SER A 116 19.13 11.15 -0.64
N VAL A 117 18.34 10.09 -0.84
CA VAL A 117 18.76 8.89 -1.54
C VAL A 117 18.77 9.13 -3.05
N THR A 118 19.96 9.10 -3.63
CA THR A 118 20.20 9.19 -5.08
C THR A 118 21.04 7.98 -5.53
N GLY A 119 20.91 7.60 -6.80
CA GLY A 119 21.69 6.53 -7.42
C GLY A 119 20.99 5.18 -7.52
N ALA A 120 21.63 4.25 -8.24
CA ALA A 120 21.22 2.85 -8.32
C ALA A 120 21.55 2.12 -7.01
N VAL A 121 20.80 1.05 -6.74
CA VAL A 121 21.11 0.05 -5.71
C VAL A 121 22.44 -0.63 -6.04
#